data_AF-A0A927BAM7-F1
#
_entry.id   AF-A0A927BAM7-F1
#
_cell.length_a   1.000
_cell.length_b   1.000
_cell.length_c   1.000
_cell.angle_alpha   90.00
_cell.angle_beta   90.00
_cell.angle_gamma   90.00
#
_symmetry.space_group_name_H-M   'P 1'
#
loop_
_entity.id
_entity.type
_entity.pdbx_description
1 polymer ?
#
loop_
_entity_poly.entity_id
_entity_poly.type
_entity_poly.pdbx_seq_one_letter_code
_entity_poly.pdbx_strand_id
1 'polypeptide(L)'
;MWGDDPGLRFLDQDEELILAEFEYLPMLLNAIDDSSYTGAKINILIEAVCILLYNYSHESEEYSDSEKVEREQIAKQIRQELTTRKQIILESQAYMRDYVTEVVYPQIGIAVDGQSLT
;
A
#
# COMPACT_ATOMS: atom_id res chain seq x y z
N MET A 1 -5.69 -8.29 -9.77
CA MET A 1 -5.77 -6.89 -9.32
C MET A 1 -6.77 -6.80 -8.17
N TRP A 2 -6.70 -5.78 -7.31
CA TRP A 2 -7.70 -5.52 -6.27
C TRP A 2 -9.13 -5.40 -6.82
N GLY A 3 -9.28 -4.91 -8.06
CA GLY A 3 -10.57 -4.85 -8.77
C GLY A 3 -11.15 -6.20 -9.19
N ASP A 4 -10.42 -7.30 -9.01
CA ASP A 4 -10.85 -8.65 -9.42
C ASP A 4 -11.42 -9.47 -8.25
N ASP A 5 -11.37 -8.96 -7.02
CA ASP A 5 -11.95 -9.64 -5.85
C ASP A 5 -13.45 -9.27 -5.69
N PRO A 6 -14.38 -10.20 -5.95
CA PRO A 6 -15.81 -9.94 -5.85
C PRO A 6 -16.31 -9.72 -4.41
N GLY A 7 -15.48 -9.99 -3.40
CA GLY A 7 -15.75 -9.71 -1.99
C GLY A 7 -15.50 -8.25 -1.60
N LEU A 8 -14.77 -7.49 -2.40
CA LEU A 8 -14.46 -6.09 -2.13
C LEU A 8 -15.54 -5.17 -2.71
N ARG A 9 -16.11 -4.31 -1.87
CA ARG A 9 -17.06 -3.27 -2.29
C ARG A 9 -16.36 -1.92 -2.25
N PHE A 10 -16.22 -1.32 -3.42
CA PHE A 10 -15.63 0.01 -3.61
C PHE A 10 -16.72 1.06 -3.82
N LEU A 11 -16.43 2.30 -3.43
CA LEU A 11 -17.26 3.46 -3.76
C LEU A 11 -16.53 4.26 -4.85
N ASP A 12 -17.27 4.93 -5.74
CA ASP A 12 -16.72 5.77 -6.81
C ASP A 12 -15.83 6.95 -6.33
N GLN A 13 -15.57 7.06 -5.02
CA GLN A 13 -14.81 8.13 -4.34
C GLN A 13 -13.48 7.65 -3.73
N ASP A 14 -13.03 6.44 -4.01
CA ASP A 14 -11.77 5.91 -3.49
C ASP A 14 -10.58 6.56 -4.25
N GLU A 15 -10.30 7.83 -3.94
CA GLU A 15 -9.24 8.66 -4.53
C GLU A 15 -7.85 8.01 -4.41
N GLU A 16 -7.64 7.22 -3.37
CA GLU A 16 -6.44 6.41 -3.12
C GLU A 16 -6.18 5.37 -4.23
N LEU A 17 -7.21 4.89 -4.92
CA LEU A 17 -7.09 3.94 -6.03
C LEU A 17 -6.63 4.64 -7.32
N ILE A 18 -7.04 5.90 -7.52
CA ILE A 18 -6.59 6.74 -8.64
C ILE A 18 -5.13 7.16 -8.44
N LEU A 19 -4.73 7.40 -7.19
CA LEU A 19 -3.37 7.83 -6.86
C LEU A 19 -2.35 6.68 -6.82
N ALA A 20 -2.80 5.43 -6.65
CA ALA A 20 -1.95 4.25 -6.54
C ALA A 20 -1.35 3.77 -7.88
N GLU A 21 -0.71 4.69 -8.61
CA GLU A 21 0.12 4.39 -9.79
C GLU A 21 1.62 4.58 -9.48
N PHE A 22 2.46 3.69 -10.00
CA PHE A 22 3.89 3.67 -9.66
C PHE A 22 4.62 4.95 -10.11
N GLU A 23 4.19 5.58 -11.20
CA GLU A 23 4.77 6.84 -11.68
C GLU A 23 4.61 8.00 -10.69
N TYR A 24 3.60 7.95 -9.82
CA TYR A 24 3.36 8.97 -8.80
C TYR A 24 4.10 8.70 -7.50
N LEU A 25 4.72 7.51 -7.33
CA LEU A 25 5.38 7.12 -6.08
C LEU A 25 6.35 8.19 -5.54
N PRO A 26 7.27 8.77 -6.34
CA PRO A 26 8.17 9.80 -5.81
C PRO A 26 7.43 11.04 -5.30
N MET A 27 6.37 11.46 -5.98
CA MET A 27 5.56 12.61 -5.58
C MET A 27 4.79 12.32 -4.29
N LEU A 28 4.19 11.13 -4.18
CA LEU A 28 3.46 10.69 -2.99
C LEU A 28 4.38 10.65 -1.76
N LEU A 29 5.56 10.05 -1.88
CA LEU A 29 6.54 9.95 -0.79
C LEU A 29 7.02 11.33 -0.33
N ASN A 30 7.31 12.23 -1.27
CA ASN A 30 7.70 13.60 -0.93
C ASN A 30 6.58 14.35 -0.19
N ALA A 31 5.31 14.13 -0.58
CA ALA A 31 4.18 14.74 0.09
C ALA A 31 3.93 14.13 1.48
N ILE A 32 4.18 12.84 1.68
CA ILE A 32 4.08 12.18 2.99
C ILE A 32 5.10 12.76 3.98
N ASP A 33 6.31 13.05 3.51
CA ASP A 33 7.38 13.58 4.36
C ASP A 33 7.26 15.10 4.62
N ASP A 34 6.33 15.78 3.94
CA ASP A 34 6.11 17.20 4.09
C ASP A 34 5.14 17.51 5.25
N SER A 35 5.74 17.97 6.36
CA SER A 35 5.03 18.37 7.59
C SER A 35 4.02 19.51 7.42
N SER A 36 3.97 20.18 6.26
CA SER A 36 2.97 21.21 5.98
C SER A 36 1.58 20.64 5.66
N TYR A 37 1.48 19.36 5.31
CA TYR A 37 0.21 18.70 5.07
C TYR A 37 -0.48 18.28 6.37
N THR A 38 -1.81 18.21 6.32
CA THR A 38 -2.62 17.77 7.46
C THR A 38 -2.59 16.26 7.59
N GLY A 39 -2.72 15.74 8.82
CA GLY A 39 -2.74 14.28 9.07
C GLY A 39 -3.78 13.54 8.22
N ALA A 40 -4.96 14.14 7.98
CA ALA A 40 -5.97 13.54 7.10
C ALA A 40 -5.47 13.35 5.66
N LYS A 41 -4.69 14.29 5.11
CA LYS A 41 -4.08 14.14 3.78
C LYS A 41 -2.97 13.09 3.79
N ILE A 42 -2.14 13.08 4.84
CA ILE A 42 -1.10 12.08 5.01
C ILE A 42 -1.69 10.66 5.04
N ASN A 43 -2.83 10.47 5.72
CA ASN A 43 -3.52 9.18 5.78
C ASN A 43 -3.92 8.68 4.38
N ILE A 44 -4.50 9.54 3.54
CA ILE A 44 -4.88 9.19 2.16
C ILE A 44 -3.64 8.82 1.33
N LEU A 45 -2.56 9.59 1.45
CA LEU A 45 -1.32 9.35 0.71
C LEU A 45 -0.65 8.05 1.14
N ILE A 46 -0.61 7.77 2.45
CA ILE A 46 -0.11 6.50 2.98
C ILE A 46 -0.97 5.33 2.50
N GLU A 47 -2.30 5.48 2.50
CA GLU A 47 -3.21 4.46 1.98
C GLU A 47 -2.91 4.14 0.51
N ALA A 48 -2.75 5.17 -0.32
CA ALA A 48 -2.42 5.01 -1.73
C ALA A 48 -1.09 4.25 -1.94
N VAL A 49 -0.05 4.55 -1.16
CA VAL A 49 1.24 3.82 -1.27
C VAL A 49 1.14 2.39 -0.74
N CYS A 50 0.34 2.13 0.30
CA CYS A 50 0.06 0.78 0.78
C CYS A 50 -0.72 -0.03 -0.26
N ILE A 51 -1.73 0.56 -0.90
CA ILE A 51 -2.47 -0.05 -2.02
C ILE A 51 -1.52 -0.32 -3.19
N LEU A 52 -0.60 0.60 -3.50
CA LEU A 52 0.41 0.38 -4.52
C LEU A 52 1.24 -0.89 -4.21
N LEU A 53 1.71 -1.05 -2.97
CA LEU A 53 2.41 -2.28 -2.57
C LEU A 53 1.50 -3.51 -2.69
N TYR A 54 0.26 -3.43 -2.23
CA TYR A 54 -0.72 -4.52 -2.37
C TYR A 54 -0.81 -4.95 -3.85
N ASN A 55 -0.97 -4.00 -4.76
CA ASN A 55 -1.13 -4.25 -6.18
C ASN A 55 0.07 -5.03 -6.73
N TYR A 56 1.28 -4.55 -6.48
CA TYR A 56 2.50 -5.15 -7.03
C TYR A 56 2.95 -6.43 -6.32
N SER A 57 2.50 -6.68 -5.08
CA SER A 57 2.82 -7.90 -4.33
C SER A 57 1.77 -9.01 -4.42
N HIS A 58 0.57 -8.70 -4.90
CA HIS A 58 -0.48 -9.69 -5.08
C HIS A 58 -0.14 -10.66 -6.22
N GLU A 59 -0.10 -11.95 -5.89
CA GLU A 59 0.14 -13.03 -6.85
C GLU A 59 -1.11 -13.27 -7.71
N SER A 60 -0.94 -13.35 -9.03
CA SER A 60 -1.99 -13.80 -9.95
C SER A 60 -1.39 -14.81 -10.93
N GLU A 61 -2.16 -15.86 -11.22
CA GLU A 61 -1.83 -16.86 -12.24
C GLU A 61 -1.88 -16.26 -13.66
N GLU A 62 -2.53 -15.11 -13.83
CA GLU A 62 -2.67 -14.41 -15.12
C GLU A 62 -1.38 -13.71 -15.57
N TYR A 63 -0.44 -13.46 -14.65
CA TYR A 63 0.83 -12.82 -14.99
C TYR A 63 1.84 -13.82 -15.55
N SER A 64 2.49 -13.44 -16.64
CA SER A 64 3.66 -14.15 -17.15
C SER A 64 4.82 -14.12 -16.15
N ASP A 65 5.77 -15.04 -16.29
CA ASP A 65 6.96 -15.07 -15.42
C ASP A 65 7.78 -13.78 -15.49
N SER A 66 7.86 -13.16 -16.68
CA SER A 66 8.53 -11.85 -16.85
C SER A 66 7.81 -10.73 -16.10
N GLU A 67 6.48 -10.69 -16.15
CA GLU A 67 5.69 -9.69 -15.43
C GLU A 67 5.81 -9.90 -13.92
N LYS A 68 5.80 -11.15 -13.44
CA LYS A 68 6.02 -11.45 -12.01
C LYS A 68 7.36 -10.92 -11.51
N VAL A 69 8.43 -11.07 -12.29
CA VAL A 69 9.76 -10.55 -11.94
C VAL A 69 9.77 -9.03 -11.87
N GLU A 70 9.18 -8.34 -12.85
CA GLU A 70 9.09 -6.88 -12.87
C GLU A 70 8.27 -6.34 -11.69
N ARG A 71 7.12 -6.95 -11.44
CA ARG A 71 6.23 -6.57 -10.33
C ARG A 71 6.90 -6.74 -8.98
N GLU A 72 7.63 -7.83 -8.76
CA GLU A 72 8.37 -8.05 -7.53
C GLU A 72 9.52 -7.04 -7.34
N GLN A 73 10.18 -6.61 -8.42
CA GLN A 73 11.18 -5.53 -8.34
C GLN A 73 10.56 -4.21 -7.89
N ILE A 74 9.37 -3.88 -8.40
CA ILE A 74 8.61 -2.70 -8.01
C ILE A 74 8.13 -2.82 -6.55
N ALA A 75 7.52 -3.95 -6.19
CA ALA A 75 7.07 -4.22 -4.82
C ALA A 75 8.22 -4.09 -3.81
N LYS A 76 9.41 -4.57 -4.15
CA LYS A 76 10.61 -4.42 -3.33
C LYS A 76 10.99 -2.96 -3.09
N GLN A 77 10.91 -2.10 -4.10
CA GLN A 77 11.18 -0.67 -3.94
C GLN A 77 10.16 -0.02 -3.01
N ILE A 78 8.86 -0.29 -3.23
CA ILE A 78 7.79 0.26 -2.40
C ILE A 78 7.91 -0.21 -0.94
N ARG A 79 8.24 -1.50 -0.70
CA ARG A 79 8.49 -2.04 0.65
C ARG A 79 9.58 -1.29 1.38
N GLN A 80 10.68 -0.95 0.70
CA GLN A 80 11.78 -0.20 1.31
C GLN A 80 11.31 1.18 1.76
N GLU A 81 10.57 1.89 0.91
CA GLU A 81 10.04 3.23 1.22
C GLU A 81 8.98 3.23 2.31
N LEU A 82 8.12 2.22 2.37
CA LEU A 82 7.14 2.08 3.45
C LEU A 82 7.82 1.69 4.78
N THR A 83 8.86 0.86 4.73
CA THR A 83 9.60 0.46 5.94
C THR A 83 10.24 1.66 6.64
N THR A 84 10.76 2.65 5.90
CA THR A 84 11.33 3.87 6.50
C THR A 84 10.28 4.77 7.13
N ARG A 85 9.01 4.64 6.72
CA ARG A 85 7.86 5.43 7.19
C ARG A 85 6.90 4.64 8.08
N LYS A 86 7.36 3.51 8.62
CA LYS A 86 6.57 2.60 9.46
C LYS A 86 5.80 3.29 10.58
N GLN A 87 6.39 4.29 11.22
CA GLN A 87 5.74 5.02 12.30
C GLN A 87 4.51 5.81 11.82
N ILE A 88 4.60 6.45 10.66
CA ILE A 88 3.49 7.19 10.04
C ILE A 88 2.36 6.20 9.69
N ILE A 89 2.71 5.02 9.16
CA ILE A 89 1.74 3.96 8.84
C ILE A 89 0.96 3.51 10.09
N LEU A 90 1.65 3.34 11.22
CA LEU A 90 1.01 2.98 12.50
C LEU A 90 0.06 4.10 12.98
N GLU A 91 0.44 5.36 12.79
CA GLU A 91 -0.41 6.51 13.14
C GLU A 91 -1.64 6.62 12.23
N SER A 92 -1.53 6.16 10.98
CA SER A 92 -2.62 6.12 10.00
C SER A 92 -3.46 4.84 10.04
N GLN A 93 -3.17 3.87 10.91
CA GLN A 93 -3.78 2.53 10.89
C GLN A 93 -5.32 2.54 10.90
N ALA A 94 -5.95 3.47 11.65
CA ALA A 94 -7.40 3.56 11.74
C ALA A 94 -8.11 3.89 10.41
N TYR A 95 -7.36 4.30 9.39
CA TYR A 95 -7.86 4.64 8.06
C TYR A 95 -7.60 3.54 7.03
N MET A 96 -6.74 2.56 7.35
CA MET A 96 -6.44 1.47 6.42
C MET A 96 -7.57 0.44 6.37
N ARG A 97 -7.85 -0.07 5.17
CA ARG A 97 -8.73 -1.22 4.98
C ARG A 97 -8.06 -2.52 5.45
N ASP A 98 -8.85 -3.41 6.04
CA ASP A 98 -8.35 -4.68 6.58
C ASP A 98 -7.57 -5.48 5.52
N TYR A 99 -8.12 -5.60 4.30
CA TYR A 99 -7.48 -6.34 3.20
C TYR A 99 -6.11 -5.78 2.80
N VAL A 100 -5.89 -4.47 2.96
CA VAL A 100 -4.59 -3.84 2.72
C VAL A 100 -3.65 -4.20 3.86
N THR A 101 -4.09 -4.05 5.11
CA THR A 101 -3.24 -4.34 6.28
C THR A 101 -2.82 -5.80 6.35
N GLU A 102 -3.71 -6.75 6.09
CA GLU A 102 -3.44 -8.19 6.12
C GLU A 102 -2.31 -8.61 5.18
N VAL A 103 -2.17 -7.93 4.03
CA VAL A 103 -1.15 -8.23 3.02
C VAL A 103 0.09 -7.35 3.19
N VAL A 104 -0.09 -6.06 3.43
CA VAL A 104 1.00 -5.08 3.42
C VAL A 104 1.79 -5.09 4.73
N TYR A 105 1.13 -5.18 5.88
CA TYR A 105 1.79 -5.03 7.19
C TYR A 105 2.87 -6.09 7.45
N PRO A 106 2.62 -7.39 7.17
CA PRO A 106 3.66 -8.42 7.34
C PRO A 106 4.90 -8.15 6.49
N GLN A 107 4.73 -7.60 5.28
CA GLN A 107 5.82 -7.29 4.35
C GLN A 107 6.76 -6.18 4.83
N ILE A 108 6.29 -5.32 5.73
CA ILE A 108 7.06 -4.21 6.34
C ILE A 108 7.28 -4.42 7.85
N GLY A 109 7.03 -5.64 8.34
CA GLY A 109 7.28 -6.05 9.72
C GLY A 109 6.35 -5.40 10.75
N ILE A 110 5.13 -5.02 10.37
CA ILE A 110 4.06 -4.63 11.29
C ILE A 110 3.21 -5.87 11.59
N ALA A 111 2.87 -6.09 12.85
CA ALA A 111 1.93 -7.15 13.24
C ALA A 111 0.50 -6.72 12.93
N VAL A 112 -0.32 -7.62 12.39
CA VAL A 112 -1.76 -7.42 12.23
C VAL A 112 -2.42 -7.82 13.54
N ASP A 113 -3.31 -7.00 14.09
CA ASP A 113 -3.97 -7.29 15.37
C ASP A 113 -4.64 -8.68 15.32
N GLY A 114 -4.19 -9.60 16.19
CA GLY A 114 -4.61 -11.00 16.20
C GLY A 114 -3.55 -12.01 15.74
N GLN A 115 -2.40 -11.58 15.22
CA GLN A 115 -1.26 -12.46 14.90
C GLN A 115 0.06 -11.91 15.46
N SER A 116 0.61 -12.61 16.46
CA SER A 116 2.01 -12.42 16.87
C SER A 116 2.93 -12.98 15.79
N LEU A 117 3.88 -12.16 15.32
CA LEU A 117 5.00 -12.63 14.50
C LEU A 117 5.90 -13.52 15.38
N THR A 118 5.77 -14.84 15.24
CA THR A 118 6.64 -15.86 15.88
C THR A 118 7.89 -16.10 15.07
#